data_AF-A0A6P4C7W4-F1
#
_entry.id   AF-A0A6P4C7W4-F1
#
_cell.length_a   1.000
_cell.length_b   1.000
_cell.length_c   1.000
_cell.angle_alpha   90.00
_cell.angle_beta   90.00
_cell.angle_gamma   90.00
#
_symmetry.space_group_name_H-M   'P 1'
#
loop_
_entity.id
_entity.type
_entity.pdbx_description
1 polymer ?
#
loop_
_entity_poly.entity_id
_entity_poly.type
_entity_poly.pdbx_seq_one_letter_code
_entity_poly.pdbx_strand_id
1 'polypeptide(L)'
;MAYAISETDSAKAPKVLGGEDPYVKEMFLRGRKYYLYVHSYLHYGLLAARAEILKVSDDSGNPCVLAGFDGYYNYGGKSFNSSSSPSGSRLNECETMALKALKVNESKCTHMKCTFGGIWNGGGGDGQKNLFVASFFFDRAAEAGFADPNLPIVKVRPVDFEVAAKRACQTKLEEAKSAYQRVEEGNLPYLCMDLVYQYTLLVAGFGLDPRQPITLVKKVQYRDALVEAAWPLGSAIEAVSST
;
A
#
# COMPACT_ATOMS: atom_id res chain seq x y z
N MET A 1 8.38 1.17 -2.76
CA MET A 1 8.55 -0.01 -3.64
C MET A 1 10.03 -0.22 -3.86
N ALA A 2 10.50 -1.47 -3.81
CA ALA A 2 11.88 -1.80 -4.14
C ALA A 2 11.96 -3.16 -4.83
N TYR A 3 12.71 -3.27 -5.92
CA TYR A 3 12.98 -4.53 -6.61
C TYR A 3 14.23 -4.42 -7.49
N ALA A 4 14.85 -5.57 -7.79
CA ALA A 4 16.02 -5.61 -8.65
C ALA A 4 15.64 -5.42 -10.13
N ILE A 5 16.42 -4.61 -10.84
CA ILE A 5 16.25 -4.32 -12.27
C ILE A 5 17.49 -4.73 -13.05
N SER A 6 17.35 -4.85 -14.37
CA SER A 6 18.49 -5.12 -15.24
C SER A 6 19.46 -3.93 -15.27
N GLU A 7 20.73 -4.21 -15.58
CA GLU A 7 21.72 -3.15 -15.84
C GLU A 7 21.26 -2.23 -16.99
N THR A 8 20.59 -2.80 -18.01
CA THR A 8 20.03 -2.05 -19.13
C THR A 8 18.90 -1.10 -18.73
N ASP A 9 18.06 -1.47 -17.76
CA ASP A 9 17.00 -0.59 -17.25
C ASP A 9 17.58 0.46 -16.31
N SER A 10 18.57 0.08 -15.49
CA SER A 10 19.34 1.01 -14.65
C SER A 10 20.01 2.11 -15.46
N ALA A 11 20.64 1.76 -16.60
CA ALA A 11 21.29 2.74 -17.46
C ALA A 11 20.30 3.73 -18.12
N LYS A 12 19.01 3.38 -18.18
CA LYS A 12 17.93 4.22 -18.71
C LYS A 12 17.15 4.95 -17.61
N ALA A 13 17.54 4.79 -16.35
CA ALA A 13 16.86 5.41 -15.22
C ALA A 13 16.86 6.94 -15.39
N PRO A 14 15.69 7.61 -15.26
CA PRO A 14 15.63 9.06 -15.33
C PRO A 14 16.48 9.72 -14.25
N LYS A 15 17.09 10.85 -14.60
CA LYS A 15 17.73 11.71 -13.61
C LYS A 15 16.65 12.45 -12.83
N VAL A 16 16.69 12.34 -11.51
CA VAL A 16 15.83 13.11 -10.61
C VAL A 16 16.32 14.56 -10.50
N LEU A 17 15.39 15.49 -10.28
CA LEU A 17 15.72 16.89 -10.03
C LEU A 17 16.34 17.05 -8.63
N GLY A 18 17.10 18.12 -8.42
CA GLY A 18 17.86 18.32 -7.18
C GLY A 18 16.98 18.26 -5.92
N GLY A 19 17.35 17.38 -4.97
CA GLY A 19 16.67 17.21 -3.68
C GLY A 19 15.81 15.95 -3.56
N GLU A 20 15.60 15.21 -4.65
CA GLU A 20 14.88 13.93 -4.64
C GLU A 20 15.84 12.74 -4.60
N ASP A 21 15.40 11.64 -3.99
CA ASP A 21 16.17 10.39 -3.95
C ASP A 21 16.31 9.78 -5.36
N PRO A 22 17.50 9.31 -5.75
CA PRO A 22 17.68 8.65 -7.03
C PRO A 22 16.85 7.37 -7.11
N TYR A 23 16.31 7.08 -8.30
CA TYR A 23 15.48 5.89 -8.53
C TYR A 23 16.24 4.56 -8.39
N VAL A 24 17.56 4.56 -8.59
CA VAL A 24 18.37 3.34 -8.60
C VAL A 24 19.47 3.43 -7.55
N LYS A 25 19.51 2.41 -6.67
CA LYS A 25 20.61 2.17 -5.75
C LYS A 25 21.41 0.96 -6.21
N GLU A 26 22.71 1.13 -6.37
CA GLU A 26 23.62 0.02 -6.61
C GLU A 26 23.95 -0.66 -5.27
N MET A 27 23.91 -2.00 -5.23
CA MET A 27 24.27 -2.77 -4.04
C MET A 27 25.12 -3.97 -4.42
N PHE A 28 26.06 -4.33 -3.56
CA PHE A 28 26.85 -5.55 -3.71
C PHE A 28 26.52 -6.51 -2.57
N LEU A 29 25.94 -7.66 -2.90
CA LEU A 29 25.48 -8.64 -1.92
C LEU A 29 25.99 -10.03 -2.32
N ARG A 30 26.77 -10.65 -1.41
CA ARG A 30 27.34 -12.01 -1.59
C ARG A 30 28.05 -12.22 -2.93
N GLY A 31 28.94 -11.30 -3.30
CA GLY A 31 29.74 -11.43 -4.53
C GLY A 31 29.02 -11.04 -5.82
N ARG A 32 27.80 -10.47 -5.73
CA ARG A 32 27.01 -10.06 -6.89
C ARG A 32 26.58 -8.60 -6.78
N LYS A 33 26.72 -7.88 -7.89
CA LYS A 33 26.21 -6.51 -8.05
C LYS A 33 24.72 -6.56 -8.42
N TYR A 34 23.92 -5.74 -7.76
CA TYR A 34 22.50 -5.54 -8.01
C TYR A 34 22.24 -4.07 -8.29
N TYR A 35 21.33 -3.81 -9.23
CA TYR A 35 20.73 -2.51 -9.46
C TYR A 35 19.31 -2.57 -8.89
N LEU A 36 19.03 -1.82 -7.83
CA LEU A 36 17.72 -1.81 -7.18
C LEU A 36 16.97 -0.56 -7.58
N TYR A 37 15.82 -0.72 -8.25
CA TYR A 37 14.83 0.34 -8.26
C TYR A 37 14.31 0.53 -6.84
N VAL A 38 14.32 1.76 -6.34
CA VAL A 38 13.80 2.11 -5.02
C VAL A 38 13.05 3.43 -5.14
N HIS A 39 11.83 3.47 -4.63
CA HIS A 39 11.10 4.72 -4.48
C HIS A 39 10.18 4.69 -3.26
N SER A 40 10.16 5.81 -2.53
CA SER A 40 9.29 6.04 -1.38
C SER A 40 8.24 7.09 -1.72
N TYR A 41 6.97 6.71 -1.66
CA TYR A 41 5.85 7.58 -2.00
C TYR A 41 5.36 8.28 -0.73
N LEU A 42 5.97 9.42 -0.40
CA LEU A 42 5.54 10.23 0.76
C LEU A 42 4.07 10.61 0.62
N HIS A 43 3.32 10.57 1.73
CA HIS A 43 1.86 10.74 1.81
C HIS A 43 1.00 9.56 1.33
N TYR A 44 1.60 8.47 0.86
CA TYR A 44 0.88 7.28 0.37
C TYR A 44 1.03 6.04 1.27
N GLY A 45 1.57 6.20 2.48
CA GLY A 45 1.39 5.19 3.54
C GLY A 45 -0.06 5.13 4.00
N LEU A 46 -0.55 3.99 4.52
CA LEU A 46 -1.99 3.77 4.79
C LEU A 46 -2.66 4.94 5.56
N LEU A 47 -2.08 5.36 6.68
CA LEU A 47 -2.63 6.45 7.50
C LEU A 47 -2.59 7.81 6.77
N ALA A 48 -1.53 8.09 6.02
CA ALA A 48 -1.43 9.31 5.22
C ALA A 48 -2.45 9.31 4.07
N ALA A 49 -2.65 8.15 3.45
CA ALA A 49 -3.59 7.97 2.35
C ALA A 49 -5.04 8.20 2.79
N ARG A 50 -5.40 7.85 4.04
CA ARG A 50 -6.70 8.25 4.60
C ARG A 50 -6.90 9.76 4.52
N ALA A 51 -5.90 10.53 4.94
CA ALA A 51 -5.97 11.99 4.84
C ALA A 51 -6.08 12.47 3.38
N GLU A 52 -5.32 11.87 2.45
CA GLU A 52 -5.43 12.24 1.02
C GLU A 52 -6.81 11.90 0.42
N ILE A 53 -7.42 10.77 0.80
CA ILE A 53 -8.78 10.38 0.37
C ILE A 53 -9.84 11.33 0.94
N LEU A 54 -9.70 11.70 2.22
CA LEU A 54 -10.62 12.64 2.87
C LEU A 54 -10.52 14.05 2.27
N LYS A 55 -9.33 14.51 1.86
CA LYS A 55 -9.14 15.82 1.21
C LYS A 55 -9.84 15.97 -0.13
N VAL A 56 -10.00 14.87 -0.87
CA VAL A 56 -10.64 14.90 -2.21
C VAL A 56 -12.16 14.69 -2.13
N SER A 57 -12.72 14.65 -0.93
CA SER A 57 -14.16 14.50 -0.69
C SER A 57 -14.84 15.87 -0.65
N ASP A 58 -16.10 15.87 -1.08
CA ASP A 58 -16.95 17.05 -0.98
C ASP A 58 -17.59 17.16 0.41
N ASP A 59 -18.28 18.27 0.69
CA ASP A 59 -18.92 18.55 1.98
C ASP A 59 -20.07 17.59 2.34
N SER A 60 -20.50 16.73 1.41
CA SER A 60 -21.59 15.75 1.60
C SER A 60 -21.19 14.49 2.36
N GLY A 61 -20.01 14.45 2.98
CA GLY A 61 -19.46 13.26 3.63
C GLY A 61 -18.75 12.32 2.66
N ASN A 62 -18.00 11.38 3.24
CA ASN A 62 -17.06 10.53 2.48
C ASN A 62 -17.63 9.11 2.26
N PRO A 63 -17.67 8.61 1.00
CA PRO A 63 -18.23 7.29 0.67
C PRO A 63 -17.27 6.12 0.97
N CYS A 64 -16.07 6.37 1.50
CA CYS A 64 -15.17 5.36 2.03
C CYS A 64 -15.34 5.12 3.54
N VAL A 65 -16.05 5.99 4.24
CA VAL A 65 -16.25 5.88 5.69
C VAL A 65 -17.54 5.11 5.99
N LEU A 66 -17.47 4.17 6.92
CA LEU A 66 -18.60 3.32 7.27
C LEU A 66 -19.81 4.13 7.76
N ALA A 67 -20.99 3.70 7.31
CA ALA A 67 -22.26 4.34 7.67
C ALA A 67 -22.44 4.43 9.19
N GLY A 68 -22.84 5.61 9.67
CA GLY A 68 -23.07 5.88 11.09
C GLY A 68 -21.87 6.48 11.81
N PHE A 69 -20.72 6.62 11.15
CA PHE A 69 -19.62 7.42 11.69
C PHE A 69 -19.79 8.90 11.34
N ASP A 70 -19.61 9.76 12.34
CA ASP A 70 -19.57 11.21 12.23
C ASP A 70 -18.43 11.72 13.11
N GLY A 71 -17.44 12.38 12.52
CA GLY A 71 -16.23 12.73 13.25
C GLY A 71 -15.10 13.25 12.40
N TYR A 72 -13.90 13.22 12.99
CA TYR A 72 -12.70 13.77 12.39
C TYR A 72 -11.54 12.78 12.42
N TYR A 73 -10.72 12.82 11.38
CA TYR A 73 -9.46 12.11 11.28
C TYR A 73 -8.30 13.09 11.50
N ASN A 74 -7.46 12.84 12.50
CA ASN A 74 -6.29 13.69 12.78
C ASN A 74 -5.03 13.05 12.21
N TYR A 75 -4.33 13.75 11.32
CA TYR A 75 -3.08 13.28 10.73
C TYR A 75 -2.15 14.46 10.40
N GLY A 76 -0.87 14.33 10.77
CA GLY A 76 0.15 15.35 10.47
C GLY A 76 -0.18 16.75 11.00
N GLY A 77 -0.78 16.84 12.19
CA GLY A 77 -1.19 18.12 12.81
C GLY A 77 -2.42 18.78 12.19
N LYS A 78 -3.11 18.10 11.26
CA LYS A 78 -4.35 18.58 10.62
C LYS A 78 -5.52 17.68 10.99
N SER A 79 -6.72 18.27 11.01
CA SER A 79 -7.97 17.56 11.22
C SER A 79 -8.76 17.54 9.91
N PHE A 80 -9.27 16.37 9.53
CA PHE A 80 -10.04 16.14 8.31
C PHE A 80 -11.43 15.68 8.71
N ASN A 81 -12.48 16.32 8.17
CA ASN A 81 -13.83 15.80 8.34
C ASN A 81 -13.88 14.39 7.75
N SER A 82 -14.27 13.42 8.56
CA SER A 82 -14.37 12.01 8.18
C SER A 82 -15.76 11.44 8.39
N SER A 83 -16.80 12.27 8.34
CA SER A 83 -18.18 11.81 8.45
C SER A 83 -18.59 11.00 7.22
N SER A 84 -19.39 9.95 7.45
CA SER A 84 -19.92 9.09 6.38
C SER A 84 -20.88 9.84 5.46
N SER A 85 -20.90 9.46 4.18
CA SER A 85 -21.94 9.92 3.24
C SER A 85 -23.35 9.52 3.74
N PRO A 86 -24.42 10.29 3.46
CA PRO A 86 -25.80 9.91 3.78
C PRO A 86 -26.20 8.52 3.29
N SER A 87 -25.61 8.05 2.18
CA SER A 87 -25.88 6.72 1.63
C SER A 87 -25.01 5.60 2.22
N GLY A 88 -24.14 5.95 3.18
CA GLY A 88 -23.11 5.11 3.75
C GLY A 88 -21.89 4.94 2.85
N SER A 89 -21.00 4.02 3.24
CA SER A 89 -19.88 3.63 2.40
C SER A 89 -20.33 2.92 1.12
N ARG A 90 -19.66 3.19 0.01
CA ARG A 90 -19.92 2.61 -1.32
C ARG A 90 -18.60 2.29 -2.01
N LEU A 91 -18.43 1.01 -2.39
CA LEU A 91 -17.19 0.52 -2.99
C LEU A 91 -16.71 1.38 -4.18
N ASN A 92 -17.54 1.55 -5.20
CA ASN A 92 -17.16 2.22 -6.44
C ASN A 92 -16.90 3.73 -6.26
N GLU A 93 -17.68 4.39 -5.40
CA GLU A 93 -17.47 5.80 -5.08
C GLU A 93 -16.18 5.98 -4.27
N CYS A 94 -15.93 5.09 -3.31
CA CYS A 94 -14.69 5.09 -2.56
C CYS A 94 -13.47 4.82 -3.45
N GLU A 95 -13.57 3.87 -4.39
CA GLU A 95 -12.51 3.60 -5.35
C GLU A 95 -12.23 4.82 -6.22
N THR A 96 -13.26 5.56 -6.62
CA THR A 96 -13.10 6.85 -7.33
C THR A 96 -12.31 7.86 -6.49
N MET A 97 -12.56 7.94 -5.18
CA MET A 97 -11.79 8.81 -4.28
C MET A 97 -10.35 8.34 -4.12
N ALA A 98 -10.12 7.02 -4.00
CA ALA A 98 -8.78 6.45 -3.93
C ALA A 98 -7.96 6.71 -5.21
N LEU A 99 -8.58 6.57 -6.38
CA LEU A 99 -7.95 6.88 -7.68
C LEU A 99 -7.60 8.37 -7.80
N LYS A 100 -8.49 9.27 -7.36
CA LYS A 100 -8.22 10.72 -7.31
C LYS A 100 -7.07 11.04 -6.35
N ALA A 101 -7.09 10.48 -5.14
CA ALA A 101 -6.04 10.67 -4.14
C ALA A 101 -4.68 10.17 -4.64
N LEU A 102 -4.65 9.02 -5.34
CA LEU A 102 -3.45 8.48 -5.97
C LEU A 102 -2.98 9.28 -7.19
N LYS A 103 -3.84 10.10 -7.80
CA LYS A 103 -3.52 10.86 -9.02
C LYS A 103 -3.08 9.95 -10.17
N VAL A 104 -3.68 8.77 -10.29
CA VAL A 104 -3.34 7.78 -11.35
C VAL A 104 -3.70 8.28 -12.75
N ASN A 105 -4.70 9.15 -12.86
CA ASN A 105 -5.17 9.71 -14.12
C ASN A 105 -4.48 11.03 -14.49
N GLU A 106 -3.60 11.57 -13.65
CA GLU A 106 -2.87 12.80 -13.99
C GLU A 106 -1.77 12.47 -15.01
N SER A 107 -1.82 13.10 -16.19
CA SER A 107 -0.83 12.95 -17.25
C SER A 107 0.47 13.72 -16.92
N LYS A 108 1.16 13.30 -15.86
CA LYS A 108 2.46 13.85 -15.44
C LYS A 108 3.63 12.95 -15.80
N CYS A 109 3.38 11.81 -16.45
CA CYS A 109 4.44 10.88 -16.80
C CYS A 109 5.30 11.48 -17.92
N THR A 110 6.51 11.91 -17.56
CA THR A 110 7.55 12.38 -18.49
C THR A 110 8.51 11.26 -18.89
N HIS A 111 8.17 10.01 -18.53
CA HIS A 111 8.98 8.81 -18.71
C HIS A 111 8.21 7.75 -19.50
N MET A 112 8.87 6.66 -19.90
CA MET A 112 8.23 5.61 -20.74
C MET A 112 7.01 4.96 -20.06
N LYS A 113 7.12 4.66 -18.76
CA LYS A 113 6.04 4.10 -17.94
C LYS A 113 6.16 4.63 -16.52
N CYS A 114 5.04 5.04 -15.94
CA CYS A 114 4.97 5.53 -14.58
C CYS A 114 3.99 4.69 -13.76
N THR A 115 4.11 4.79 -12.44
CA THR A 115 3.06 4.35 -11.52
C THR A 115 1.98 5.42 -11.45
N PHE A 116 2.03 6.27 -10.44
CA PHE A 116 1.13 7.39 -10.23
C PHE A 116 1.92 8.63 -9.84
N GLY A 117 1.33 9.81 -10.00
CA GLY A 117 2.03 11.08 -9.71
C GLY A 117 3.24 11.37 -10.63
N GLY A 118 3.34 10.72 -11.78
CA GLY A 118 4.46 10.90 -12.73
C GLY A 118 5.75 10.15 -12.36
N ILE A 119 5.71 9.29 -11.34
CA ILE A 119 6.88 8.56 -10.86
C ILE A 119 7.21 7.40 -11.79
N TRP A 120 8.47 7.31 -12.25
CA TRP A 120 8.94 6.21 -13.09
C TRP A 120 8.74 4.87 -12.39
N ASN A 121 8.21 3.86 -13.09
CA ASN A 121 7.86 2.59 -12.46
C ASN A 121 9.06 1.65 -12.22
N GLY A 122 10.25 1.99 -12.70
CA GLY A 122 11.47 1.16 -12.62
C GLY A 122 11.66 0.18 -13.77
N GLY A 123 10.80 0.21 -14.79
CA GLY A 123 10.89 -0.68 -15.97
C GLY A 123 10.21 -2.04 -15.80
N GLY A 124 9.94 -2.47 -14.56
CA GLY A 124 9.32 -3.76 -14.25
C GLY A 124 10.27 -4.94 -14.45
N GLY A 125 9.77 -6.03 -15.02
CA GLY A 125 10.56 -7.23 -15.33
C GLY A 125 10.58 -8.27 -14.21
N ASP A 126 11.45 -9.27 -14.35
CA ASP A 126 11.41 -10.49 -13.52
C ASP A 126 11.66 -10.24 -12.03
N GLY A 127 12.41 -9.18 -11.69
CA GLY A 127 12.64 -8.79 -10.30
C GLY A 127 11.38 -8.33 -9.57
N GLN A 128 10.33 -7.93 -10.29
CA GLN A 128 9.04 -7.52 -9.73
C GLN A 128 8.00 -8.66 -9.74
N LYS A 129 8.30 -9.83 -10.34
CA LYS A 129 7.32 -10.92 -10.54
C LYS A 129 6.86 -11.56 -9.23
N ASN A 130 7.77 -11.70 -8.26
CA ASN A 130 7.48 -12.29 -6.95
C ASN A 130 7.57 -11.19 -5.88
N LEU A 131 6.41 -10.72 -5.43
CA LEU A 131 6.34 -9.62 -4.47
C LEU A 131 6.11 -10.12 -3.05
N PHE A 132 6.94 -9.63 -2.15
CA PHE A 132 6.70 -9.64 -0.71
C PHE A 132 6.11 -8.28 -0.32
N VAL A 133 4.92 -8.32 0.29
CA VAL A 133 4.13 -7.14 0.65
C VAL A 133 3.93 -7.16 2.16
N ALA A 134 4.44 -6.15 2.86
CA ALA A 134 4.59 -6.19 4.32
C ALA A 134 3.69 -5.18 5.04
N SER A 135 3.80 -5.17 6.38
CA SER A 135 3.19 -4.17 7.28
C SER A 135 1.67 -4.10 7.13
N PHE A 136 1.10 -2.90 6.93
CA PHE A 136 -0.35 -2.67 6.89
C PHE A 136 -1.11 -3.54 5.89
N PHE A 137 -0.48 -4.02 4.80
CA PHE A 137 -1.13 -4.98 3.90
C PHE A 137 -1.42 -6.31 4.58
N PHE A 138 -0.49 -6.80 5.42
CA PHE A 138 -0.71 -7.99 6.22
C PHE A 138 -1.75 -7.73 7.30
N ASP A 139 -1.64 -6.61 8.02
CA ASP A 139 -2.54 -6.30 9.15
C ASP A 139 -3.99 -6.20 8.70
N ARG A 140 -4.28 -5.39 7.68
CA ARG A 140 -5.64 -5.25 7.11
C ARG A 140 -6.18 -6.56 6.56
N ALA A 141 -5.34 -7.40 5.98
CA ALA A 141 -5.75 -8.72 5.52
C ALA A 141 -6.15 -9.65 6.66
N ALA A 142 -5.39 -9.63 7.76
CA ALA A 142 -5.66 -10.44 8.94
C ALA A 142 -6.90 -9.96 9.71
N GLU A 143 -7.12 -8.65 9.72
CA GLU A 143 -8.26 -7.99 10.36
C GLU A 143 -9.55 -8.16 9.56
N ALA A 144 -9.47 -8.13 8.22
CA ALA A 144 -10.59 -8.41 7.33
C ALA A 144 -10.84 -9.93 7.13
N GLY A 145 -10.02 -10.78 7.74
CA GLY A 145 -10.25 -12.22 7.85
C GLY A 145 -9.84 -13.06 6.63
N PHE A 146 -9.03 -12.53 5.72
CA PHE A 146 -8.53 -13.29 4.57
C PHE A 146 -7.03 -13.62 4.65
N ALA A 147 -6.38 -13.28 5.76
CA ALA A 147 -5.06 -13.79 6.14
C ALA A 147 -5.09 -14.33 7.58
N ASP A 148 -4.39 -15.43 7.84
CA ASP A 148 -4.22 -15.94 9.20
C ASP A 148 -3.09 -15.17 9.91
N PRO A 149 -3.37 -14.41 10.99
CA PRO A 149 -2.37 -13.64 11.72
C PRO A 149 -1.31 -14.51 12.40
N ASN A 150 -1.56 -15.80 12.60
CA ASN A 150 -0.62 -16.72 13.22
C ASN A 150 0.44 -17.23 12.23
N LEU A 151 0.22 -17.04 10.92
CA LEU A 151 1.17 -17.44 9.90
C LEU A 151 2.18 -16.31 9.64
N PRO A 152 3.48 -16.64 9.49
CA PRO A 152 4.51 -15.63 9.21
C PRO A 152 4.37 -15.04 7.80
N ILE A 153 3.85 -15.84 6.86
CA ILE A 153 3.58 -15.49 5.47
C ILE A 153 2.22 -16.02 5.04
N VAL A 154 1.52 -15.29 4.17
CA VAL A 154 0.26 -15.71 3.56
C VAL A 154 0.28 -15.34 2.08
N LYS A 155 -0.09 -16.29 1.21
CA LYS A 155 -0.26 -16.01 -0.22
C LYS A 155 -1.68 -15.54 -0.48
N VAL A 156 -1.82 -14.38 -1.10
CA VAL A 156 -3.09 -13.79 -1.51
C VAL A 156 -2.95 -13.22 -2.92
N ARG A 157 -4.01 -12.63 -3.45
CA ARG A 157 -4.02 -11.87 -4.70
C ARG A 157 -4.58 -10.47 -4.42
N PRO A 158 -4.24 -9.45 -5.22
CA PRO A 158 -4.84 -8.12 -5.05
C PRO A 158 -6.39 -8.16 -5.05
N VAL A 159 -7.02 -9.01 -5.87
CA VAL A 159 -8.49 -9.18 -5.88
C VAL A 159 -9.08 -9.62 -4.53
N ASP A 160 -8.31 -10.28 -3.67
CA ASP A 160 -8.80 -10.67 -2.34
C ASP A 160 -9.03 -9.43 -1.45
N PHE A 161 -8.26 -8.34 -1.65
CA PHE A 161 -8.50 -7.04 -1.00
C PHE A 161 -9.79 -6.39 -1.50
N GLU A 162 -10.08 -6.44 -2.81
CA GLU A 162 -11.33 -5.92 -3.38
C GLU A 162 -12.56 -6.66 -2.83
N VAL A 163 -12.48 -8.00 -2.75
CA VAL A 163 -13.55 -8.83 -2.18
C VAL A 163 -13.79 -8.49 -0.70
N ALA A 164 -12.71 -8.29 0.07
CA ALA A 164 -12.81 -7.87 1.45
C ALA A 164 -13.38 -6.44 1.58
N ALA A 165 -12.92 -5.51 0.73
CA ALA A 165 -13.41 -4.14 0.66
C ALA A 165 -14.92 -4.10 0.40
N LYS A 166 -15.40 -4.90 -0.56
CA LYS A 166 -16.85 -4.99 -0.86
C LYS A 166 -17.68 -5.32 0.36
N ARG A 167 -17.23 -6.27 1.19
CA ARG A 167 -17.91 -6.65 2.44
C ARG A 167 -17.84 -5.52 3.48
N ALA A 168 -16.65 -4.96 3.68
CA ALA A 168 -16.45 -3.87 4.63
C ALA A 168 -17.30 -2.64 4.28
N CYS A 169 -17.32 -2.21 3.02
CA CYS A 169 -18.10 -1.07 2.56
C CYS A 169 -19.62 -1.28 2.62
N GLN A 170 -20.09 -2.53 2.72
CA GLN A 170 -21.52 -2.84 2.90
C GLN A 170 -21.94 -2.93 4.38
N THR A 171 -20.99 -2.82 5.31
CA THR A 171 -21.21 -2.99 6.74
C THR A 171 -21.41 -1.64 7.42
N LYS A 172 -22.38 -1.52 8.34
CA LYS A 172 -22.55 -0.31 9.16
C LYS A 172 -21.57 -0.33 10.33
N LEU A 173 -21.22 0.84 10.88
CA LEU A 173 -20.27 0.92 11.99
C LEU A 173 -20.68 0.07 13.20
N GLU A 174 -21.97 0.06 13.55
CA GLU A 174 -22.50 -0.74 14.67
C GLU A 174 -22.30 -2.25 14.47
N GLU A 175 -22.51 -2.74 13.24
CA GLU A 175 -22.33 -4.14 12.88
C GLU A 175 -20.84 -4.51 12.78
N ALA A 176 -20.02 -3.56 12.31
CA ALA A 176 -18.59 -3.74 12.08
C ALA A 176 -17.84 -4.13 13.36
N LYS A 177 -18.25 -3.63 14.53
CA LYS A 177 -17.68 -4.01 15.83
C LYS A 177 -17.72 -5.52 16.09
N SER A 178 -18.83 -6.16 15.71
CA SER A 178 -19.03 -7.60 15.88
C SER A 178 -18.41 -8.43 14.74
N ALA A 179 -18.43 -7.90 13.51
CA ALA A 179 -17.94 -8.58 12.32
C ALA A 179 -16.40 -8.57 12.22
N TYR A 180 -15.75 -7.52 12.73
CA TYR A 180 -14.32 -7.27 12.60
C TYR A 180 -13.64 -7.09 13.95
N GLN A 181 -13.76 -8.10 14.82
CA GLN A 181 -13.29 -8.08 16.21
C GLN A 181 -11.78 -7.85 16.38
N ARG A 182 -11.00 -8.05 15.31
CA ARG A 182 -9.55 -7.84 15.30
C ARG A 182 -9.16 -6.40 14.96
N VAL A 183 -10.08 -5.61 14.41
CA VAL A 183 -9.84 -4.20 14.07
C VAL A 183 -9.99 -3.36 15.32
N GLU A 184 -8.98 -2.56 15.62
CA GLU A 184 -9.05 -1.55 16.68
C GLU A 184 -10.21 -0.56 16.45
N GLU A 185 -10.90 -0.15 17.52
CA GLU A 185 -12.10 0.69 17.43
C GLU A 185 -11.89 1.99 16.62
N GLY A 186 -10.77 2.67 16.81
CA GLY A 186 -10.43 3.90 16.06
C GLY A 186 -10.18 3.66 14.56
N ASN A 187 -9.97 2.41 14.15
CA ASN A 187 -9.73 2.02 12.76
C ASN A 187 -10.98 1.44 12.07
N LEU A 188 -12.00 1.02 12.82
CA LEU A 188 -13.23 0.44 12.27
C LEU A 188 -13.91 1.34 11.22
N PRO A 189 -14.09 2.66 11.45
CA PRO A 189 -14.74 3.54 10.47
C PRO A 189 -14.05 3.57 9.10
N TYR A 190 -12.76 3.26 9.07
CA TYR A 190 -11.90 3.39 7.89
C TYR A 190 -11.58 2.05 7.23
N LEU A 191 -12.15 0.93 7.69
CA LEU A 191 -11.81 -0.39 7.13
C LEU A 191 -12.15 -0.51 5.64
N CYS A 192 -13.32 0.02 5.22
CA CYS A 192 -13.68 0.11 3.80
C CYS A 192 -12.62 0.92 3.03
N MET A 193 -12.32 2.14 3.49
CA MET A 193 -11.30 3.01 2.90
C MET A 193 -9.95 2.32 2.74
N ASP A 194 -9.47 1.65 3.79
CA ASP A 194 -8.16 1.00 3.81
C ASP A 194 -8.05 -0.12 2.77
N LEU A 195 -9.05 -1.00 2.72
CA LEU A 195 -9.06 -2.15 1.81
C LEU A 195 -9.21 -1.70 0.35
N VAL A 196 -10.06 -0.70 0.10
CA VAL A 196 -10.18 -0.07 -1.24
C VAL A 196 -8.87 0.56 -1.64
N TYR A 197 -8.25 1.34 -0.75
CA TYR A 197 -6.97 1.99 -1.03
C TYR A 197 -5.87 0.97 -1.34
N GLN A 198 -5.75 -0.09 -0.55
CA GLN A 198 -4.74 -1.13 -0.76
C GLN A 198 -4.93 -1.86 -2.09
N TYR A 199 -6.17 -2.21 -2.44
CA TYR A 199 -6.47 -2.78 -3.75
C TYR A 199 -6.09 -1.80 -4.89
N THR A 200 -6.55 -0.56 -4.79
CA THR A 200 -6.32 0.48 -5.81
C THR A 200 -4.83 0.77 -5.98
N LEU A 201 -4.08 0.86 -4.88
CA LEU A 201 -2.64 1.09 -4.91
C LEU A 201 -1.89 -0.08 -5.59
N LEU A 202 -2.26 -1.32 -5.30
CA LEU A 202 -1.65 -2.50 -5.93
C LEU A 202 -1.95 -2.56 -7.43
N VAL A 203 -3.21 -2.37 -7.82
CA VAL A 203 -3.65 -2.58 -9.20
C VAL A 203 -3.47 -1.32 -10.05
N ALA A 204 -4.17 -0.22 -9.72
CA ALA A 204 -4.10 1.01 -10.51
C ALA A 204 -2.79 1.78 -10.26
N GLY A 205 -2.27 1.76 -9.03
CA GLY A 205 -1.04 2.45 -8.68
C GLY A 205 0.22 1.73 -9.21
N PHE A 206 0.41 0.48 -8.83
CA PHE A 206 1.61 -0.30 -9.18
C PHE A 206 1.47 -1.16 -10.44
N GLY A 207 0.28 -1.23 -11.05
CA GLY A 207 0.06 -1.95 -12.29
C GLY A 207 0.09 -3.48 -12.15
N LEU A 208 -0.19 -4.01 -10.96
CA LEU A 208 -0.19 -5.45 -10.71
C LEU A 208 -1.45 -6.09 -11.29
N ASP A 209 -1.32 -7.29 -11.88
CA ASP A 209 -2.48 -8.08 -12.30
C ASP A 209 -3.31 -8.45 -11.04
N PRO A 210 -4.62 -8.17 -10.99
CA PRO A 210 -5.47 -8.49 -9.84
C PRO A 210 -5.44 -9.95 -9.41
N ARG A 211 -5.09 -10.87 -10.31
CA ARG A 211 -5.03 -12.31 -10.06
C ARG A 211 -3.64 -12.84 -9.80
N GLN A 212 -2.58 -12.04 -9.96
CA GLN A 212 -1.23 -12.52 -9.69
C GLN A 212 -1.05 -12.78 -8.19
N PRO A 213 -0.43 -13.91 -7.80
CA PRO A 213 -0.12 -14.17 -6.41
C PRO A 213 0.89 -13.15 -5.86
N ILE A 214 0.61 -12.62 -4.68
CA ILE A 214 1.54 -11.84 -3.86
C ILE A 214 1.69 -12.53 -2.50
N THR A 215 2.83 -12.32 -1.84
CA THR A 215 3.10 -12.88 -0.52
C THR A 215 3.00 -11.78 0.52
N LEU A 216 1.94 -11.82 1.34
CA LEU A 216 1.90 -10.99 2.55
C LEU A 216 2.90 -11.55 3.55
N VAL A 217 3.75 -10.69 4.11
CA VAL A 217 4.82 -11.10 5.02
C VAL A 217 4.82 -10.27 6.29
N LYS A 218 4.83 -10.96 7.43
CA LYS A 218 5.05 -10.38 8.74
C LYS A 218 6.39 -10.80 9.32
N LYS A 219 6.73 -12.08 9.15
CA LYS A 219 8.01 -12.65 9.56
C LYS A 219 8.54 -13.58 8.48
N VAL A 220 9.85 -13.80 8.45
CA VAL A 220 10.53 -14.79 7.62
C VAL A 220 11.12 -15.84 8.54
N GLN A 221 10.86 -17.10 8.23
CA GLN A 221 11.51 -18.20 8.93
C GLN A 221 12.97 -18.32 8.46
N TYR A 222 13.89 -18.27 9.41
CA TYR A 222 15.31 -18.51 9.18
C TYR A 222 15.79 -19.54 10.20
N ARG A 223 16.03 -20.77 9.73
CA ARG A 223 16.30 -21.94 10.58
C ARG A 223 15.16 -22.17 11.58
N ASP A 224 15.46 -22.14 12.86
CA ASP A 224 14.58 -22.31 14.02
C ASP A 224 14.00 -20.98 14.54
N ALA A 225 14.34 -19.84 13.91
CA ALA A 225 13.88 -18.52 14.32
C ALA A 225 12.90 -17.89 13.31
N LEU A 226 12.02 -17.02 13.84
CA LEU A 226 11.19 -16.12 13.04
C LEU A 226 11.74 -14.71 13.15
N VAL A 227 12.21 -14.17 12.02
CA VAL A 227 12.75 -12.81 11.94
C VAL A 227 11.68 -11.89 11.37
N GLU A 228 11.51 -10.71 11.97
CA GLU A 228 10.58 -9.71 11.43
C GLU A 228 10.95 -9.30 10.00
N ALA A 229 9.95 -9.24 9.12
CA ALA A 229 10.15 -8.78 7.75
C ALA A 229 10.18 -7.25 7.67
N ALA A 230 11.24 -6.68 8.23
CA ALA A 230 11.47 -5.25 8.32
C ALA A 230 12.91 -4.88 7.91
N TRP A 231 13.12 -3.59 7.67
CA TRP A 231 14.40 -3.03 7.22
C TRP A 231 15.60 -3.20 8.19
N PRO A 232 15.45 -3.31 9.55
CA PRO A 232 16.61 -3.30 10.44
C PRO A 232 17.62 -4.44 10.20
N LEU A 233 17.16 -5.64 9.86
CA LEU A 233 18.08 -6.75 9.55
C LEU A 233 18.93 -6.44 8.30
N GLY A 234 18.32 -5.86 7.26
CA GLY A 234 19.04 -5.45 6.05
C GLY A 234 20.12 -4.40 6.35
N SER A 235 19.80 -3.44 7.21
CA SER A 235 20.76 -2.42 7.67
C SER A 235 21.91 -3.03 8.47
N ALA A 236 21.63 -3.98 9.36
CA ALA A 236 22.67 -4.71 10.09
C ALA A 236 23.60 -5.50 9.15
N ILE A 237 23.03 -6.18 8.13
CA ILE A 237 23.82 -6.89 7.11
C ILE A 237 24.73 -5.94 6.34
N GLU A 238 24.23 -4.78 5.90
CA GLU A 238 25.01 -3.76 5.20
C GLU A 238 26.18 -3.26 6.08
N ALA A 239 25.91 -2.98 7.36
CA ALA A 239 26.91 -2.51 8.31
C ALA A 239 28.03 -3.53 8.55
N VAL A 240 27.70 -4.82 8.74
CA VAL A 240 28.71 -5.87 9.00
C VAL A 240 29.38 -6.42 7.75
N SER A 241 28.81 -6.18 6.56
CA SER A 241 29.43 -6.60 5.29
C SER A 241 30.43 -5.56 4.76
N SER A 242 30.49 -4.38 5.38
CA SER A 242 31.39 -3.28 5.03
C SER A 242 32.74 -3.34 5.76
N THR A 243 32.97 -4.38 6.56
CA THR A 243 34.25 -4.74 7.19
C THR A 243 34.89 -5.92 6.47
#